data_AF-A0A9X3BGX8-F1
#
_entry.id   AF-A0A9X3BGX8-F1
#
_cell.length_a   1.000
_cell.length_b   1.000
_cell.length_c   1.000
_cell.angle_alpha   90.00
_cell.angle_beta   90.00
_cell.angle_gamma   90.00
#
_symmetry.space_group_name_H-M   'P 1'
#
loop_
_entity.id
_entity.type
_entity.pdbx_description
1 polymer ?
#
loop_
_entity_poly.entity_id
_entity_poly.type
_entity_poly.pdbx_seq_one_letter_code
_entity_poly.pdbx_strand_id
1 'polypeptide(L)'
;MRLLFVFLLFCVITDTTAQTKAKLKGGEFVLSGKLIGRDSGALILWYPDTAGNFSNYIYDTAYLKQGKFVFKGRISEPSFCHLLG
;
A
#
# COMPACT_ATOMS: atom_id res chain seq x y z
N MET A 1 -36.63 41.15 5.24
CA MET A 1 -36.64 39.68 5.45
C MET A 1 -36.44 38.86 4.17
N ARG A 2 -37.01 39.23 3.01
CA ARG A 2 -36.87 38.48 1.74
C ARG A 2 -35.45 38.46 1.13
N LEU A 3 -34.63 39.49 1.30
CA LEU A 3 -33.25 39.51 0.80
C LEU A 3 -32.25 38.71 1.65
N LEU A 4 -32.56 38.46 2.93
CA LEU A 4 -31.66 37.76 3.86
C LEU A 4 -31.56 36.25 3.52
N PHE A 5 -32.66 35.67 3.02
CA PHE A 5 -32.72 34.27 2.62
C PHE A 5 -31.94 33.96 1.33
N VAL A 6 -31.81 34.93 0.42
CA VAL A 6 -31.07 34.75 -0.85
C VAL A 6 -29.56 34.73 -0.61
N PHE A 7 -29.08 35.46 0.39
CA PHE A 7 -27.66 35.50 0.75
C PHE A 7 -27.18 34.19 1.38
N LEU A 8 -28.02 33.56 2.21
CA LEU A 8 -27.73 32.25 2.83
C LEU A 8 -27.72 31.09 1.82
N LEU A 9 -28.49 31.19 0.74
CA LEU A 9 -28.50 30.17 -0.31
C LEU A 9 -27.23 30.19 -1.19
N PHE A 10 -26.56 31.34 -1.30
CA PHE A 10 -25.37 31.52 -2.13
C PHE A 10 -24.07 31.03 -1.43
N CYS A 11 -24.04 30.99 -0.11
CA CYS A 11 -22.88 30.50 0.66
C CYS A 11 -22.71 28.97 0.68
N VAL A 12 -23.70 28.19 0.21
CA VAL A 12 -23.64 26.72 0.25
C VAL A 12 -22.94 26.12 -0.98
N ILE A 13 -22.55 26.95 -1.96
CA ILE A 13 -22.04 26.48 -3.26
C ILE A 13 -20.50 26.51 -3.34
N THR A 14 -19.80 27.08 -2.36
CA THR A 14 -18.33 27.20 -2.44
C THR A 14 -17.64 26.03 -1.75
N ASP A 15 -16.97 25.25 -2.62
CA ASP A 15 -15.82 24.39 -2.35
C ASP A 15 -16.10 23.02 -1.74
N THR A 16 -16.71 22.16 -2.56
CA THR A 16 -16.27 20.76 -2.57
C THR A 16 -14.84 20.71 -3.11
N THR A 17 -13.85 20.98 -2.27
CA THR A 17 -12.47 20.63 -2.61
C THR A 17 -12.42 19.12 -2.71
N ALA A 18 -12.42 18.59 -3.93
CA ALA A 18 -12.08 17.22 -4.21
C ALA A 18 -10.78 16.90 -3.47
N GLN A 19 -10.86 16.05 -2.44
CA GLN A 19 -9.68 15.51 -1.78
C GLN A 19 -8.95 14.70 -2.84
N THR A 20 -7.97 15.34 -3.48
CA THR A 20 -7.04 14.65 -4.37
C THR A 20 -6.27 13.73 -3.43
N LYS A 21 -6.70 12.47 -3.32
CA LYS A 21 -5.92 11.42 -2.66
C LYS A 21 -4.53 11.55 -3.25
N ALA A 22 -3.56 12.01 -2.46
CA ALA A 22 -2.19 12.08 -2.88
C ALA A 22 -1.84 10.67 -3.34
N LYS A 23 -1.71 10.48 -4.66
CA LYS A 23 -1.25 9.22 -5.23
C LYS A 23 0.19 9.13 -4.79
N LEU A 24 0.43 8.58 -3.59
CA LEU A 24 1.75 8.27 -3.10
C LEU A 24 2.40 7.46 -4.22
N LYS A 25 3.38 8.05 -4.89
CA LYS A 25 4.13 7.38 -5.95
C LYS A 25 4.76 6.17 -5.28
N GLY A 26 4.21 5.00 -5.54
CA GLY A 26 4.60 3.79 -4.83
C GLY A 26 6.11 3.60 -4.85
N GLY A 27 6.66 3.40 -3.65
CA GLY A 27 8.06 3.14 -3.42
C GLY A 27 8.41 1.72 -3.81
N GLU A 28 9.53 1.56 -4.51
CA GLU A 28 10.16 0.27 -4.67
C GLU A 28 10.68 -0.19 -3.30
N PHE A 29 10.56 -1.49 -3.01
CA PHE A 29 11.12 -2.07 -1.80
C PHE A 29 12.06 -3.23 -2.13
N VAL A 30 13.01 -3.45 -1.23
CA VAL A 30 13.84 -4.66 -1.18
C VAL A 30 13.77 -5.19 0.24
N LEU A 31 13.33 -6.44 0.39
CA LEU A 31 13.34 -7.15 1.67
C LEU A 31 14.25 -8.37 1.54
N SER A 32 15.35 -8.39 2.28
CA SER A 32 16.31 -9.48 2.26
C SER A 32 16.69 -9.91 3.65
N GLY A 33 16.99 -11.18 3.83
CA GLY A 33 17.40 -11.73 5.11
C GLY A 33 17.98 -13.12 5.00
N LYS A 34 18.30 -13.70 6.16
CA LYS A 34 18.74 -15.10 6.30
C LYS A 34 17.89 -15.80 7.34
N LEU A 35 17.25 -16.90 6.97
CA LEU A 35 16.56 -17.79 7.89
C LEU A 35 17.60 -18.60 8.68
N ILE A 36 17.45 -18.66 10.00
CA ILE A 36 18.27 -19.51 10.86
C ILE A 36 17.56 -20.85 11.00
N GLY A 37 18.30 -21.96 10.84
CA GLY A 37 17.75 -23.32 10.98
C GLY A 37 17.09 -23.89 9.72
N ARG A 38 17.13 -23.19 8.58
CA ARG A 38 16.67 -23.71 7.29
C ARG A 38 17.50 -23.14 6.14
N ASP A 39 18.10 -24.03 5.34
CA ASP A 39 18.99 -23.63 4.25
C ASP A 39 18.31 -23.56 2.87
N SER A 40 17.24 -24.32 2.67
CA SER A 40 16.52 -24.47 1.40
C SER A 40 15.01 -24.46 1.60
N GLY A 41 14.26 -24.13 0.55
CA GLY A 41 12.80 -24.07 0.56
C GLY A 41 12.29 -22.82 -0.14
N ALA A 42 11.01 -22.53 0.02
CA ALA A 42 10.39 -21.31 -0.48
C ALA A 42 9.85 -20.50 0.70
N LEU A 43 9.94 -19.17 0.59
CA LEU A 43 9.21 -18.22 1.43
C LEU A 43 8.23 -17.46 0.55
N ILE A 44 7.07 -17.17 1.10
CA ILE A 44 6.06 -16.34 0.44
C ILE A 44 5.93 -15.03 1.21
N LEU A 45 6.07 -13.91 0.51
CA LEU A 45 5.76 -12.58 1.02
C LEU A 45 4.36 -12.20 0.54
N TRP A 46 3.46 -11.99 1.50
CA TRP A 46 2.09 -11.56 1.26
C TRP A 46 1.94 -10.08 1.65
N TYR A 47 1.65 -9.22 0.68
CA TYR A 47 1.62 -7.75 0.86
C TYR A 47 0.62 -7.08 -0.09
N PRO A 48 0.07 -5.90 0.24
CA PRO A 48 -0.91 -5.23 -0.62
C PRO A 48 -0.27 -4.65 -1.88
N ASP A 49 -1.04 -4.60 -2.96
CA ASP A 49 -0.65 -3.96 -4.21
C ASP A 49 -0.70 -2.43 -4.12
N THR A 50 0.02 -1.77 -5.02
CA THR A 50 0.11 -0.33 -5.27
C THR A 50 -1.22 0.36 -5.58
N ALA A 51 -2.30 -0.38 -5.81
CA ALA A 51 -3.62 0.16 -6.12
C ALA A 51 -4.28 0.90 -4.94
N GLY A 52 -3.70 0.87 -3.74
CA GLY A 52 -4.23 1.56 -2.55
C GLY A 52 -5.55 1.00 -2.04
N ASN A 53 -6.01 -0.12 -2.60
CA ASN A 53 -7.14 -0.90 -2.12
C ASN A 53 -6.60 -2.16 -1.45
N PHE A 54 -6.86 -2.29 -0.14
CA PHE A 54 -6.58 -3.49 0.67
C PHE A 54 -7.28 -4.76 0.17
N SER A 55 -8.03 -4.69 -0.92
CA SER A 55 -8.69 -5.82 -1.57
C SER A 55 -7.73 -6.65 -2.43
N ASN A 56 -6.61 -6.07 -2.86
CA ASN A 56 -5.65 -6.72 -3.75
C ASN A 56 -4.34 -6.97 -3.02
N TYR A 57 -4.00 -8.24 -2.84
CA TYR A 57 -2.74 -8.67 -2.28
C TYR A 57 -1.90 -9.43 -3.30
N ILE A 58 -0.59 -9.26 -3.18
CA ILE A 58 0.44 -9.95 -3.94
C ILE A 58 1.00 -11.07 -3.07
N TYR A 59 1.21 -12.24 -3.68
CA TYR A 59 1.93 -13.37 -3.11
C TYR A 59 3.22 -13.55 -3.90
N ASP A 60 4.31 -12.97 -3.41
CA ASP A 60 5.63 -13.11 -4.04
C ASP A 60 6.39 -14.27 -3.41
N THR A 61 7.16 -15.02 -4.19
CA THR A 61 7.85 -16.23 -3.73
C THR A 61 9.36 -16.09 -3.92
N ALA A 62 10.11 -16.28 -2.83
CA ALA A 62 11.57 -16.32 -2.87
C ALA A 62 12.07 -17.70 -2.43
N TYR A 63 12.92 -18.30 -3.26
CA TYR A 63 13.60 -19.54 -2.90
C TYR A 63 14.81 -19.25 -2.03
N LEU A 64 14.96 -20.02 -0.96
CA LEU A 64 16.10 -19.95 -0.08
C LEU A 64 17.36 -20.48 -0.78
N LYS A 65 18.45 -19.72 -0.66
CA LYS A 65 19.79 -20.16 -1.04
C LYS A 65 20.71 -20.02 0.17
N GLN A 66 21.07 -21.14 0.81
CA GLN A 66 21.86 -21.14 2.06
C GLN A 66 21.18 -20.29 3.15
N GLY A 67 19.86 -20.45 3.26
CA GLY A 67 18.99 -19.71 4.17
C GLY A 67 18.73 -18.27 3.76
N LYS A 68 19.37 -17.74 2.70
CA LYS A 68 19.19 -16.35 2.26
C LYS A 68 17.99 -16.22 1.33
N PHE A 69 17.25 -15.12 1.46
CA PHE A 69 16.15 -14.73 0.56
C PHE A 69 16.22 -13.25 0.20
N VAL A 70 15.58 -12.90 -0.91
CA VAL A 70 15.38 -11.51 -1.36
C VAL A 70 14.02 -11.41 -2.04
N PHE A 71 13.21 -10.45 -1.62
CA PHE A 71 11.99 -9.99 -2.29
C PHE A 71 12.21 -8.58 -2.85
N LYS A 72 11.60 -8.30 -4.00
CA LYS A 72 11.61 -6.97 -4.62
C LYS A 72 10.23 -6.69 -5.18
N GLY A 73 9.70 -5.51 -4.90
CA GLY A 73 8.39 -5.13 -5.38
C GLY A 73 8.11 -3.65 -5.23
N ARG A 74 6.83 -3.29 -5.35
CA ARG A 74 6.37 -1.91 -5.22
C ARG A 74 5.20 -1.86 -4.25
N ILE A 75 5.20 -0.89 -3.35
CA ILE A 75 4.10 -0.60 -2.42
C ILE A 75 3.76 0.88 -2.49
N SER A 76 2.47 1.23 -2.42
CA SER A 76 2.03 2.63 -2.47
C SER A 76 2.45 3.42 -1.23
N GLU A 77 2.52 2.75 -0.08
CA GLU A 77 2.79 3.34 1.22
C GLU A 77 3.39 2.29 2.17
N PRO A 78 4.02 2.69 3.29
CA PRO A 78 4.39 1.75 4.33
C PRO A 78 3.19 0.92 4.75
N SER A 79 3.31 -0.41 4.68
CA SER A 79 2.20 -1.32 4.89
C SER A 79 2.63 -2.54 5.68
N PHE A 80 1.64 -3.19 6.30
CA PHE A 80 1.79 -4.51 6.87
C PHE A 80 2.02 -5.56 5.78
N CYS A 81 2.82 -6.57 6.10
CA CYS A 81 3.05 -7.74 5.25
C CYS A 81 3.21 -8.99 6.13
N HIS A 82 3.01 -10.16 5.53
CA HIS A 82 3.23 -11.44 6.18
C HIS A 82 4.31 -12.23 5.44
N LEU A 83 5.21 -12.83 6.20
CA LEU A 83 6.19 -13.79 5.70
C LEU A 83 5.72 -15.20 6.08
N LEU A 84 5.52 -16.06 5.07
CA LEU A 84 5.03 -17.42 5.22
C LEU A 84 6.12 -18.39 4.74
N GLY A 85 6.31 -19.52 5.44
CA GLY A 85 7.37 -20.48 5.13
C GLY A 85 7.29 -21.77 5.93
#